data_AF-A0A3M7MB25-F1
#
_entry.id   AF-A0A3M7MB25-F1
#
_cell.length_a   1.000
_cell.length_b   1.000
_cell.length_c   1.000
_cell.angle_alpha   90.00
_cell.angle_beta   90.00
_cell.angle_gamma   90.00
#
_symmetry.space_group_name_H-M   'P 1'
#
loop_
_entity.id
_entity.type
_entity.pdbx_description
1 polymer ?
#
loop_
_entity_poly.entity_id
_entity_poly.type
_entity_poly.pdbx_seq_one_letter_code
_entity_poly.pdbx_strand_id
1 'polypeptide(L)'
;MLERATFTLDRLHIITSTRQDNGSLSWTLSPGFQRSLRNAIEGSGTHRSFGVPATKEESGRRQSVEFLDDYSRSQWEGILYYLVSGAAGLGKDSISRAEVSPSTKTLLSTGDLVRTIHGSPRITKDGFSFVLQETNAQVWSLLIIYLKVTNELGMSETEVLSFLFMLGSLELGQDYSTSTLSPTQLRMLDDLSSMGLIYRSDKNARTFYPTRLATTLTSDSGSAMSASSNDIAQAGQGNAGPSATANKGFIIIETNYRLYAYTNSLIQIAILSLFTKLQHRFPNLVSGKLTKESVHKAVQSGITSAQIISYLTTYAHPQMQKTVPYIPPTVMDQIRLWEYEGERVETTVGYLMREFSTDSEYRDVMGYASALGVLVWQNDANRCFFVSQVEQISAYLKKKKENRESARGR
;
A
#
# COMPACT_ATOMS: atom_id res chain seq x y z
N MET A 1 -8.36 -22.57 -19.13
CA MET A 1 -7.46 -22.69 -17.95
C MET A 1 -6.05 -23.11 -18.35
N LEU A 2 -5.88 -24.15 -19.17
CA LEU A 2 -4.58 -24.66 -19.58
C LEU A 2 -3.72 -23.63 -20.33
N GLU A 3 -4.31 -22.89 -21.27
CA GLU A 3 -3.62 -21.79 -21.97
C GLU A 3 -3.15 -20.67 -21.04
N ARG A 4 -3.91 -20.37 -19.99
CA ARG A 4 -3.55 -19.34 -19.00
C ARG A 4 -2.37 -19.80 -18.14
N ALA A 5 -2.34 -21.10 -17.79
CA ALA A 5 -1.24 -21.70 -17.05
C ALA A 5 0.04 -21.76 -17.90
N THR A 6 -0.03 -22.22 -19.15
CA THR A 6 1.12 -22.23 -20.07
C THR A 6 1.61 -20.82 -20.35
N PHE A 7 0.71 -19.86 -20.54
CA PHE A 7 1.07 -18.45 -20.73
C PHE A 7 1.79 -17.86 -19.51
N THR A 8 1.35 -18.20 -18.30
CA THR A 8 1.99 -17.72 -17.06
C THR A 8 3.34 -18.38 -16.85
N LEU A 9 3.47 -19.68 -17.10
CA LEU A 9 4.74 -20.41 -17.01
C LEU A 9 5.77 -19.94 -18.04
N ASP A 10 5.31 -19.61 -19.25
CA ASP A 10 6.15 -19.04 -20.32
C ASP A 10 6.60 -17.61 -19.96
N ARG A 11 5.67 -16.78 -19.43
CA ARG A 11 5.98 -15.44 -18.92
C ARG A 11 6.97 -15.44 -17.74
N LEU A 12 6.93 -16.47 -16.91
CA LEU A 12 7.90 -16.68 -15.82
C LEU A 12 9.20 -17.35 -16.30
N HIS A 13 9.35 -17.63 -17.59
CA HIS A 13 10.51 -18.32 -18.19
C HIS A 13 10.82 -19.68 -17.55
N ILE A 14 9.80 -20.37 -17.04
CA ILE A 14 9.93 -21.71 -16.44
C ILE A 14 9.92 -22.78 -17.53
N ILE A 15 9.06 -22.59 -18.54
CA ILE A 15 8.97 -23.46 -19.71
C ILE A 15 9.46 -22.71 -20.96
N THR A 16 10.05 -23.45 -21.89
CA THR A 16 10.39 -22.96 -23.23
C THR A 16 9.65 -23.81 -24.26
N SER A 17 9.02 -23.17 -25.24
CA SER A 17 8.41 -23.86 -26.37
C SER A 17 9.46 -24.14 -27.43
N THR A 18 9.67 -25.41 -27.76
CA THR A 18 10.51 -25.84 -28.87
C THR A 18 9.64 -26.54 -29.90
N ARG A 19 9.61 -26.02 -31.13
CA ARG A 19 8.89 -26.65 -32.24
C ARG A 19 9.75 -27.78 -32.80
N GLN A 20 9.25 -29.00 -32.72
CA GLN A 20 9.95 -30.17 -33.27
C GLN A 20 9.81 -30.22 -34.80
N ASP A 21 10.70 -30.97 -35.46
CA ASP A 21 10.75 -31.13 -36.92
C ASP A 21 9.46 -31.68 -37.53
N ASN A 22 8.59 -32.31 -36.73
CA ASN A 22 7.25 -32.79 -37.11
C ASN A 22 6.16 -31.70 -37.07
N GLY A 23 6.51 -30.44 -36.78
CA GLY A 23 5.57 -29.32 -36.68
C GLY A 23 4.81 -29.21 -35.35
N SER A 24 4.98 -30.17 -34.42
CA SER A 24 4.36 -30.15 -33.09
C SER A 24 5.12 -29.23 -32.12
N LEU A 25 4.37 -28.57 -31.22
CA LEU A 25 4.96 -27.84 -30.10
C LEU A 25 5.30 -28.81 -28.97
N SER A 26 6.56 -28.82 -28.56
CA SER A 26 7.00 -29.47 -27.33
C SER A 26 7.39 -28.43 -26.30
N TRP A 27 7.07 -28.70 -25.02
CA TRP A 27 7.39 -27.82 -23.91
C TRP A 27 8.52 -28.44 -23.10
N THR A 28 9.61 -27.70 -22.90
CA THR A 28 10.75 -28.14 -22.10
C THR A 28 10.92 -27.22 -20.89
N LEU A 29 11.24 -27.78 -19.73
CA LEU A 29 11.58 -26.99 -18.55
C LEU A 29 12.97 -26.38 -18.71
N SER A 30 13.18 -25.19 -18.16
CA SER A 30 14.51 -24.59 -18.16
C SER A 30 15.49 -25.46 -17.33
N PRO A 31 16.71 -25.77 -17.85
CA PRO A 31 17.64 -26.67 -17.17
C PRO A 31 18.05 -26.19 -15.77
N GLY A 32 18.09 -24.87 -15.55
CA GLY A 32 18.37 -24.26 -14.25
C GLY A 32 17.28 -24.56 -13.22
N PHE A 33 16.01 -24.32 -13.59
CA PHE A 33 14.86 -24.61 -12.73
C PHE A 33 14.73 -26.11 -12.45
N GLN A 34 14.95 -26.96 -13.45
CA GLN A 34 14.91 -28.42 -13.30
C GLN A 34 15.96 -28.89 -12.28
N ARG A 35 17.19 -28.37 -12.35
CA ARG A 35 18.26 -28.72 -11.41
C ARG A 35 17.95 -28.21 -10.00
N SER A 36 17.50 -26.96 -9.85
CA SER A 36 17.17 -26.40 -8.54
C SER A 36 15.98 -27.10 -7.88
N LEU A 37 14.96 -27.47 -8.65
CA LEU A 37 13.80 -28.22 -8.15
C LEU A 37 14.19 -29.62 -7.70
N ARG A 38 15.04 -30.31 -8.47
CA ARG A 38 15.58 -31.62 -8.07
C ARG A 38 16.35 -31.51 -6.75
N ASN A 39 17.23 -30.52 -6.64
CA ASN A 39 17.99 -30.26 -5.43
C ASN A 39 17.09 -29.98 -4.20
N ALA A 40 16.01 -29.20 -4.40
CA ALA A 40 15.05 -28.92 -3.33
C ALA A 40 14.29 -30.17 -2.86
N ILE A 41 13.95 -31.09 -3.76
CA ILE A 41 13.24 -32.33 -3.45
C ILE A 41 14.16 -33.37 -2.80
N GLU A 42 15.37 -33.52 -3.32
CA GLU A 42 16.35 -34.50 -2.83
C GLU A 42 17.04 -34.00 -1.54
N GLY A 43 16.83 -32.75 -1.14
CA GLY A 43 17.59 -32.08 -0.08
C GLY A 43 19.09 -32.01 -0.38
N SER A 44 19.46 -32.16 -1.67
CA SER A 44 20.81 -32.35 -2.15
C SER A 44 21.33 -31.07 -2.80
N GLY A 45 22.54 -30.65 -2.44
CA GLY A 45 23.21 -29.48 -3.03
C GLY A 45 24.07 -28.71 -2.03
N THR A 46 25.01 -27.92 -2.56
CA THR A 46 25.82 -26.96 -1.78
C THR A 46 25.07 -25.65 -1.49
N HIS A 47 23.87 -25.50 -2.07
CA HIS A 47 23.01 -24.34 -1.86
C HIS A 47 22.23 -24.52 -0.56
N ARG A 48 22.57 -23.70 0.43
CA ARG A 48 21.97 -23.65 1.77
C ARG A 48 20.58 -22.99 1.74
N SER A 49 19.72 -23.47 0.85
CA SER A 49 18.46 -22.84 0.45
C SER A 49 17.43 -22.73 1.57
N PHE A 50 17.60 -23.49 2.66
CA PHE A 50 16.70 -23.53 3.83
C PHE A 50 17.33 -22.96 5.11
N GLY A 51 18.44 -22.21 4.98
CA GLY A 51 19.20 -21.67 6.11
C GLY A 51 20.01 -22.74 6.86
N VAL A 52 20.96 -22.30 7.68
CA VAL A 52 21.76 -23.19 8.54
C VAL A 52 21.35 -22.97 9.98
N PRO A 53 20.70 -23.96 10.64
CA PRO A 53 20.39 -23.88 12.06
C PRO A 53 21.66 -23.61 12.87
N ALA A 54 21.57 -22.72 13.86
CA ALA A 54 22.71 -22.41 14.70
C ALA A 54 23.15 -23.65 15.50
N THR A 55 24.45 -23.82 15.66
CA THR A 55 24.98 -24.87 16.54
C THR A 55 24.71 -24.51 18.00
N LYS A 56 24.68 -25.50 18.89
CA LYS A 56 24.46 -25.27 20.34
C LYS A 56 25.48 -24.32 21.00
N GLU A 57 26.62 -24.11 20.35
CA GLU A 57 27.70 -23.21 20.80
C GLU A 57 27.47 -21.76 20.37
N GLU A 58 26.79 -21.55 19.24
CA GLU A 58 26.39 -20.23 18.74
C GLU A 58 25.01 -19.80 19.29
N SER A 59 24.20 -20.78 19.67
CA SER A 59 22.87 -20.57 20.25
C SER A 59 22.98 -19.97 21.65
N GLY A 60 22.53 -18.73 21.78
CA GLY A 60 22.41 -18.05 23.07
C GLY A 60 21.18 -18.53 23.85
N ARG A 61 20.60 -17.65 24.68
CA ARG A 61 19.33 -17.93 25.35
C ARG A 61 18.23 -18.12 24.30
N ARG A 62 17.63 -19.31 24.26
CA ARG A 62 16.45 -19.58 23.41
C ARG A 62 15.33 -18.58 23.78
N GLN A 63 14.90 -17.83 22.78
CA GLN A 63 13.76 -16.94 22.92
C GLN A 63 12.46 -17.73 22.74
N SER A 64 11.45 -17.41 23.54
CA SER A 64 10.14 -18.03 23.40
C SER A 64 9.41 -17.48 22.18
N VAL A 65 8.50 -18.27 21.62
CA VAL A 65 7.70 -17.85 20.46
C VAL A 65 6.82 -16.65 20.81
N GLU A 66 6.33 -16.57 22.05
CA GLU A 66 5.52 -15.46 22.55
C GLU A 66 6.31 -14.16 22.58
N PHE A 67 7.58 -14.21 23.00
CA PHE A 67 8.46 -13.04 22.97
C PHE A 67 8.71 -12.54 21.54
N LEU A 68 8.92 -13.46 20.59
CA LEU A 68 9.11 -13.10 19.18
C LEU A 68 7.84 -12.48 18.57
N ASP A 69 6.67 -13.00 18.93
CA ASP A 69 5.37 -12.45 18.51
C ASP A 69 5.18 -11.02 19.06
N ASP A 70 5.43 -10.79 20.35
CA ASP A 70 5.31 -9.46 20.97
C ASP A 70 6.34 -8.47 20.43
N TYR A 71 7.57 -8.91 20.17
CA TYR A 71 8.61 -8.10 19.54
C TYR A 71 8.22 -7.67 18.13
N SER A 72 7.82 -8.62 17.28
CA SER A 72 7.42 -8.34 15.90
C SER A 72 6.21 -7.40 15.84
N ARG A 73 5.24 -7.61 16.73
CA ARG A 73 4.08 -6.73 16.88
C ARG A 73 4.52 -5.32 17.25
N SER A 74 5.32 -5.16 18.29
CA SER A 74 5.77 -3.84 18.76
C SER A 74 6.54 -3.05 17.69
N GLN A 75 7.45 -3.70 16.94
CA GLN A 75 8.19 -3.07 15.86
C GLN A 75 7.28 -2.67 14.70
N TRP A 76 6.40 -3.58 14.25
CA TRP A 76 5.47 -3.32 13.15
C TRP A 76 4.47 -2.21 13.51
N GLU A 77 3.94 -2.26 14.73
CA GLU A 77 3.06 -1.23 15.29
C GLU A 77 3.77 0.13 15.37
N GLY A 78 5.06 0.16 15.68
CA GLY A 78 5.88 1.36 15.66
C GLY A 78 5.96 2.01 14.28
N ILE A 79 6.11 1.21 13.23
CA ILE A 79 6.12 1.68 11.83
C ILE A 79 4.76 2.26 11.44
N LEU A 80 3.68 1.52 11.71
CA LEU A 80 2.31 1.98 11.43
C LEU A 80 1.97 3.26 12.21
N TYR A 81 2.41 3.35 13.46
CA TYR A 81 2.22 4.55 14.27
C TYR A 81 2.97 5.74 13.67
N TYR A 82 4.19 5.56 13.18
CA TYR A 82 4.94 6.63 12.51
C TYR A 82 4.23 7.15 11.26
N LEU A 83 3.61 6.28 10.45
CA LEU A 83 2.81 6.67 9.27
C LEU A 83 1.63 7.59 9.65
N VAL A 84 0.95 7.26 10.75
CA VAL A 84 -0.31 7.90 11.13
C VAL A 84 -0.09 9.13 12.03
N SER A 85 0.96 9.13 12.84
CA SER A 85 1.20 10.13 13.89
C SER A 85 1.28 11.56 13.37
N GLY A 86 1.92 11.77 12.22
CA GLY A 86 2.07 13.13 11.69
C GLY A 86 0.81 13.69 11.01
N ALA A 87 -0.18 12.86 10.70
CA ALA A 87 -1.49 13.29 10.19
C ALA A 87 -2.53 13.48 11.32
N ALA A 88 -2.41 12.71 12.41
CA ALA A 88 -3.27 12.80 13.59
C ALA A 88 -2.98 14.04 14.47
N GLY A 89 -1.84 14.71 14.31
CA GLY A 89 -1.44 15.84 15.15
C GLY A 89 -1.20 15.46 16.61
N LEU A 90 -1.00 14.17 16.88
CA LEU A 90 -0.65 13.63 18.20
C LEU A 90 0.77 14.12 18.54
N GLY A 91 0.91 14.77 19.70
CA GLY A 91 2.15 15.43 20.12
C GLY A 91 3.36 14.48 20.14
N LYS A 92 4.55 15.07 19.91
CA LYS A 92 5.85 14.39 19.90
C LYS A 92 6.14 13.54 21.15
N ASP A 93 5.49 13.81 22.28
CA ASP A 93 5.70 13.07 23.54
C ASP A 93 5.28 11.59 23.49
N SER A 94 4.35 11.23 22.59
CA SER A 94 3.91 9.84 22.41
C SER A 94 4.79 9.03 21.42
N ILE A 95 5.71 9.71 20.71
CA ILE A 95 6.56 9.14 19.65
C ILE A 95 7.80 8.45 20.23
N SER A 96 8.06 8.61 21.53
CA SER A 96 9.23 8.10 22.24
C SER A 96 9.30 6.57 22.41
N ARG A 97 8.28 5.80 21.96
CA ARG A 97 8.27 4.34 22.12
C ARG A 97 8.71 3.52 20.91
N ALA A 98 8.82 4.11 19.72
CA ALA A 98 9.31 3.40 18.53
C ALA A 98 10.14 4.33 17.65
N GLU A 99 11.45 4.38 17.90
CA GLU A 99 12.39 5.01 16.98
C GLU A 99 12.44 4.19 15.68
N VAL A 100 11.58 4.52 14.72
CA VAL A 100 11.66 3.93 13.38
C VAL A 100 13.01 4.28 12.78
N SER A 101 13.69 3.26 12.27
CA SER A 101 15.04 3.37 11.71
C SER A 101 15.08 4.39 10.55
N PRO A 102 16.21 5.09 10.35
CA PRO A 102 16.37 6.01 9.22
C PRO A 102 16.12 5.31 7.87
N SER A 103 16.59 4.07 7.70
CA SER A 103 16.38 3.26 6.49
C SER A 103 14.89 3.04 6.21
N THR A 104 14.11 2.68 7.22
CA THR A 104 12.66 2.49 7.07
C THR A 104 11.98 3.82 6.74
N LYS A 105 12.39 4.94 7.35
CA LYS A 105 11.84 6.27 7.00
C LYS A 105 12.11 6.64 5.54
N THR A 106 13.32 6.40 5.05
CA THR A 106 13.66 6.65 3.64
C THR A 106 12.81 5.77 2.72
N LEU A 107 12.62 4.50 3.08
CA LEU A 107 11.80 3.57 2.30
C LEU A 107 10.34 4.01 2.24
N LEU A 108 9.76 4.45 3.37
CA LEU A 108 8.39 4.95 3.42
C LEU A 108 8.21 6.23 2.57
N SER A 109 9.23 7.10 2.51
CA SER A 109 9.19 8.27 1.63
C SER A 109 9.38 7.92 0.15
N THR A 110 10.25 6.97 -0.18
CA THR A 110 10.48 6.54 -1.57
C THR A 110 9.28 5.78 -2.13
N GLY A 111 8.59 5.01 -1.29
CA GLY A 111 7.35 4.33 -1.65
C GLY A 111 6.12 5.23 -1.75
N ASP A 112 6.28 6.56 -1.65
CA ASP A 112 5.21 7.57 -1.55
C ASP A 112 4.13 7.18 -0.52
N LEU A 113 4.51 6.49 0.57
CA LEU A 113 3.60 6.16 1.69
C LEU A 113 3.51 7.33 2.68
N VAL A 114 4.60 8.11 2.78
CA VAL A 114 4.70 9.31 3.61
C VAL A 114 5.37 10.42 2.83
N ARG A 115 4.80 11.62 2.91
CA ARG A 115 5.41 12.85 2.43
C ARG A 115 5.78 13.75 3.61
N THR A 116 7.05 14.13 3.71
CA THR A 116 7.48 15.08 4.73
C THR A 116 7.11 16.48 4.28
N ILE A 117 6.09 17.07 4.89
CA ILE A 117 5.65 18.45 4.63
C ILE A 117 5.99 19.28 5.87
N HIS A 118 6.79 20.34 5.70
CA HIS A 118 7.27 21.21 6.79
C HIS A 118 7.92 20.45 7.96
N GLY A 119 8.74 19.43 7.65
CA GLY A 119 9.44 18.63 8.67
C GLY A 119 8.55 17.67 9.46
N SER A 120 7.26 17.57 9.13
CA SER A 120 6.33 16.61 9.72
C SER A 120 5.94 15.55 8.67
N PRO A 121 5.99 14.25 9.00
CA PRO A 121 5.54 13.21 8.09
C PRO A 121 4.02 13.32 7.89
N ARG A 122 3.53 13.33 6.66
CA ARG A 122 2.10 13.23 6.37
C ARG A 122 1.84 11.99 5.52
N ILE A 123 0.83 11.23 5.91
CA ILE A 123 0.39 10.06 5.14
C ILE A 123 -0.15 10.50 3.77
N THR A 124 0.11 9.70 2.74
CA THR A 124 -0.41 9.90 1.39
C THR A 124 -1.64 9.03 1.14
N LYS A 125 -2.24 9.14 -0.04
CA LYS A 125 -3.32 8.25 -0.50
C LYS A 125 -2.90 6.77 -0.46
N ASP A 126 -1.70 6.47 -0.96
CA ASP A 126 -1.16 5.12 -1.03
C ASP A 126 -0.73 4.62 0.34
N GLY A 127 -0.20 5.50 1.20
CA GLY A 127 0.08 5.22 2.60
C GLY A 127 -1.17 4.85 3.39
N PHE A 128 -2.30 5.53 3.14
CA PHE A 128 -3.56 5.18 3.79
C PHE A 128 -4.08 3.83 3.28
N SER A 129 -4.10 3.62 1.96
CA SER A 129 -4.42 2.30 1.37
C SER A 129 -3.58 1.19 1.99
N PHE A 130 -2.28 1.42 2.18
CA PHE A 130 -1.36 0.48 2.81
C PHE A 130 -1.80 0.14 4.24
N VAL A 131 -2.09 1.13 5.09
CA VAL A 131 -2.51 0.89 6.48
C VAL A 131 -3.84 0.11 6.56
N LEU A 132 -4.69 0.20 5.53
CA LEU A 132 -5.95 -0.54 5.46
C LEU A 132 -5.81 -2.01 5.05
N GLN A 133 -4.68 -2.41 4.48
CA GLN A 133 -4.46 -3.79 4.05
C GLN A 133 -4.31 -4.74 5.24
N GLU A 134 -4.53 -6.03 5.00
CA GLU A 134 -4.17 -7.11 5.94
C GLU A 134 -2.66 -7.09 6.24
N THR A 135 -2.25 -7.51 7.44
CA THR A 135 -0.84 -7.45 7.88
C THR A 135 0.12 -8.12 6.89
N ASN A 136 -0.24 -9.27 6.33
CA ASN A 136 0.59 -9.98 5.34
C ASN A 136 0.78 -9.13 4.05
N ALA A 137 -0.31 -8.53 3.54
CA ALA A 137 -0.26 -7.67 2.37
C ALA A 137 0.53 -6.37 2.61
N GLN A 138 0.46 -5.82 3.84
CA GLN A 138 1.30 -4.70 4.24
C GLN A 138 2.78 -5.07 4.19
N VAL A 139 3.17 -6.22 4.76
CA VAL A 139 4.56 -6.70 4.74
C VAL A 139 5.05 -6.87 3.31
N TRP A 140 4.27 -7.53 2.44
CA TRP A 140 4.64 -7.68 1.02
C TRP A 140 4.76 -6.36 0.29
N SER A 141 3.81 -5.44 0.48
CA SER A 141 3.86 -4.12 -0.15
C SER A 141 5.14 -3.37 0.24
N LEU A 142 5.53 -3.45 1.52
CA LEU A 142 6.77 -2.85 2.02
C LEU A 142 8.02 -3.52 1.45
N LEU A 143 8.03 -4.85 1.35
CA LEU A 143 9.14 -5.62 0.76
C LEU A 143 9.29 -5.37 -0.74
N ILE A 144 8.19 -5.17 -1.47
CA ILE A 144 8.23 -4.80 -2.89
C ILE A 144 8.84 -3.40 -3.06
N ILE A 145 8.51 -2.46 -2.17
CA ILE A 145 9.15 -1.13 -2.16
C ILE A 145 10.64 -1.29 -1.83
N TYR A 146 10.99 -2.13 -0.84
CA TYR A 146 12.38 -2.44 -0.53
C TYR A 146 13.13 -2.93 -1.77
N LEU A 147 12.60 -3.93 -2.48
CA LEU A 147 13.20 -4.47 -3.71
C LEU A 147 13.43 -3.40 -4.78
N LYS A 148 12.49 -2.47 -4.98
CA LYS A 148 12.68 -1.36 -5.93
C LYS A 148 13.85 -0.43 -5.54
N VAL A 149 14.08 -0.24 -4.24
CA VAL A 149 15.15 0.61 -3.71
C VAL A 149 16.49 -0.12 -3.60
N THR A 150 16.51 -1.47 -3.65
CA THR A 150 17.76 -2.23 -3.51
C THR A 150 18.83 -1.88 -4.55
N ASN A 151 18.44 -1.53 -5.78
CA ASN A 151 19.36 -1.10 -6.82
C ASN A 151 20.06 0.22 -6.45
N GLU A 152 19.33 1.19 -5.88
CA GLU A 152 19.89 2.47 -5.40
C GLU A 152 20.83 2.27 -4.20
N LEU A 153 20.57 1.26 -3.38
CA LEU A 153 21.41 0.88 -2.23
C LEU A 153 22.67 0.09 -2.61
N GLY A 154 22.84 -0.26 -3.90
CA GLY A 154 23.96 -1.06 -4.41
C GLY A 154 23.91 -2.53 -4.00
N MET A 155 22.71 -3.06 -3.75
CA MET A 155 22.49 -4.45 -3.37
C MET A 155 22.08 -5.30 -4.58
N SER A 156 22.49 -6.57 -4.59
CA SER A 156 22.05 -7.53 -5.60
C SER A 156 20.60 -7.95 -5.37
N GLU A 157 19.70 -7.62 -6.31
CA GLU A 157 18.27 -7.99 -6.26
C GLU A 157 18.08 -9.51 -6.11
N THR A 158 18.91 -10.31 -6.80
CA THR A 158 18.82 -11.77 -6.75
C THR A 158 19.14 -12.32 -5.36
N GLU A 159 20.12 -11.73 -4.67
CA GLU A 159 20.50 -12.16 -3.32
C GLU A 159 19.41 -11.81 -2.30
N VAL A 160 18.84 -10.61 -2.41
CA VAL A 160 17.73 -10.13 -1.56
C VAL A 160 16.51 -11.03 -1.73
N LEU A 161 16.10 -11.29 -2.97
CA LEU A 161 14.93 -12.13 -3.25
C LEU A 161 15.14 -13.57 -2.79
N SER A 162 16.33 -14.14 -3.02
CA SER A 162 16.67 -15.49 -2.53
C SER A 162 16.59 -15.58 -1.00
N PHE A 163 17.00 -14.52 -0.29
CA PHE A 163 16.95 -14.46 1.16
C PHE A 163 15.52 -14.33 1.69
N LEU A 164 14.65 -13.57 1.03
CA LEU A 164 13.23 -13.49 1.40
C LEU A 164 12.51 -14.84 1.28
N PHE A 165 12.79 -15.60 0.22
CA PHE A 165 12.22 -16.94 0.06
C PHE A 165 12.79 -17.93 1.08
N MET A 166 14.09 -17.84 1.38
CA MET A 166 14.70 -18.60 2.48
C MET A 166 13.97 -18.30 3.79
N LEU A 167 13.75 -17.01 4.11
CA LEU A 167 13.13 -16.55 5.34
C LEU A 167 11.70 -17.09 5.52
N GLY A 168 10.93 -17.18 4.43
CA GLY A 168 9.58 -17.77 4.45
C GLY A 168 9.56 -19.29 4.64
N SER A 169 10.70 -19.98 4.46
CA SER A 169 10.83 -21.43 4.67
C SER A 169 11.40 -21.79 6.06
N LEU A 170 11.78 -20.80 6.87
CA LEU A 170 12.36 -21.04 8.19
C LEU A 170 11.31 -21.41 9.24
N GLU A 171 11.75 -22.09 10.28
CA GLU A 171 10.90 -22.53 11.39
C GLU A 171 10.88 -21.49 12.51
N LEU A 172 9.68 -21.26 13.07
CA LEU A 172 9.50 -20.37 14.22
C LEU A 172 10.14 -20.94 15.48
N GLY A 173 10.87 -20.10 16.22
CA GLY A 173 11.52 -20.48 17.47
C GLY A 173 12.89 -21.18 17.28
N GLN A 174 13.32 -21.41 16.04
CA GLN A 174 14.65 -21.91 15.72
C GLN A 174 15.60 -20.75 15.38
N ASP A 175 16.82 -20.78 15.89
CA ASP A 175 17.88 -19.84 15.52
C ASP A 175 18.71 -20.34 14.34
N TYR A 176 19.15 -19.38 13.53
CA TYR A 176 19.93 -19.60 12.33
C TYR A 176 21.25 -18.80 12.37
N SER A 177 22.32 -19.37 11.84
CA SER A 177 23.66 -18.78 11.85
C SER A 177 23.83 -17.75 10.73
N THR A 178 24.46 -16.61 11.04
CA THR A 178 24.78 -15.54 10.07
C THR A 178 26.10 -15.78 9.32
N SER A 179 26.87 -16.79 9.71
CA SER A 179 28.20 -17.11 9.14
C SER A 179 28.20 -17.38 7.63
N THR A 180 27.05 -17.77 7.10
CA THR A 180 26.89 -18.19 5.70
C THR A 180 26.30 -17.11 4.80
N LEU A 181 25.98 -15.94 5.36
CA LEU A 181 25.30 -14.85 4.68
C LEU A 181 26.28 -13.95 3.94
N SER A 182 25.86 -13.47 2.77
CA SER A 182 26.62 -12.46 2.01
C SER A 182 26.63 -11.11 2.74
N PRO A 183 27.58 -10.20 2.44
CA PRO A 183 27.57 -8.85 2.99
C PRO A 183 26.26 -8.09 2.72
N THR A 184 25.64 -8.33 1.57
CA THR A 184 24.33 -7.77 1.20
C THR A 184 23.22 -8.32 2.09
N GLN A 185 23.21 -9.63 2.34
CA GLN A 185 22.24 -10.28 3.23
C GLN A 185 22.39 -9.83 4.68
N LEU A 186 23.60 -9.58 5.16
CA LEU A 186 23.84 -9.04 6.51
C LEU A 186 23.28 -7.62 6.68
N ARG A 187 23.42 -6.76 5.67
CA ARG A 187 22.83 -5.41 5.68
C ARG A 187 21.30 -5.48 5.65
N MET A 188 20.75 -6.37 4.82
CA MET A 188 19.32 -6.64 4.78
C MET A 188 18.78 -7.18 6.12
N LEU A 189 19.56 -8.00 6.82
CA LEU A 189 19.19 -8.54 8.14
C LEU A 189 18.93 -7.41 9.15
N ASP A 190 19.76 -6.37 9.14
CA ASP A 190 19.60 -5.21 10.02
C ASP A 190 18.34 -4.39 9.66
N ASP A 191 18.06 -4.23 8.36
CA ASP A 191 16.85 -3.54 7.88
C ASP A 191 15.58 -4.35 8.26
N LEU A 192 15.57 -5.66 8.03
CA LEU A 192 14.46 -6.56 8.38
C LEU A 192 14.24 -6.68 9.90
N SER A 193 15.33 -6.58 10.67
CA SER A 193 15.25 -6.48 12.14
C SER A 193 14.52 -5.21 12.56
N SER A 194 14.83 -4.07 11.93
CA SER A 194 14.11 -2.81 12.19
C SER A 194 12.64 -2.83 11.74
N MET A 195 12.28 -3.75 10.84
CA MET A 195 10.89 -3.99 10.43
C MET A 195 10.19 -5.04 11.30
N GLY A 196 10.89 -5.73 12.20
CA GLY A 196 10.31 -6.77 13.06
C GLY A 196 10.07 -8.12 12.36
N LEU A 197 10.58 -8.33 11.14
CA LEU A 197 10.55 -9.64 10.46
C LEU A 197 11.57 -10.62 11.07
N ILE A 198 12.65 -10.09 11.61
CA ILE A 198 13.73 -10.88 12.20
C ILE A 198 14.01 -10.32 13.59
N TYR A 199 14.24 -11.19 14.55
CA TYR A 199 14.77 -10.81 15.85
C TYR A 199 16.26 -11.13 15.91
N ARG A 200 17.04 -10.17 16.41
CA ARG A 200 18.48 -10.29 16.62
C ARG A 200 18.84 -9.63 17.96
N SER A 201 19.62 -10.32 18.79
CA SER A 201 20.03 -9.78 20.10
C SER A 201 20.86 -8.51 19.95
N ASP A 202 21.80 -8.50 19.00
CA ASP A 202 22.71 -7.39 18.74
C ASP A 202 23.08 -7.32 17.25
N LYS A 203 23.52 -6.15 16.78
CA LYS A 203 24.03 -5.95 15.40
C LYS A 203 25.24 -6.84 15.04
N ASN A 204 25.92 -7.38 16.04
CA ASN A 204 27.05 -8.29 15.87
C ASN A 204 26.73 -9.74 16.26
N ALA A 205 25.46 -10.04 16.59
CA ALA A 205 25.07 -11.39 16.96
C ALA A 205 25.29 -12.36 15.79
N ARG A 206 25.83 -13.54 16.09
CA ARG A 206 26.09 -14.61 15.11
C ARG A 206 24.83 -15.40 14.75
N THR A 207 23.73 -15.14 15.44
CA THR A 207 22.46 -15.83 15.27
C THR A 207 21.31 -14.86 15.08
N PHE A 208 20.27 -15.30 14.38
CA PHE A 208 19.01 -14.58 14.19
C PHE A 208 17.81 -15.53 14.29
N TYR A 209 16.65 -14.97 14.64
CA TYR A 209 15.39 -15.70 14.78
C TYR A 209 14.35 -15.12 13.80
N PRO A 210 13.70 -15.94 12.96
CA PRO A 210 12.57 -15.49 12.15
C PRO A 210 11.36 -15.22 13.06
N THR A 211 10.63 -14.13 12.79
CA THR A 211 9.35 -13.86 13.46
C THR A 211 8.19 -14.40 12.64
N ARG A 212 6.99 -14.42 13.23
CA ARG A 212 5.79 -14.89 12.55
C ARG A 212 5.43 -14.08 11.31
N LEU A 213 5.76 -12.79 11.27
CA LEU A 213 5.59 -11.94 10.08
C LEU A 213 6.39 -12.48 8.88
N ALA A 214 7.54 -13.09 9.15
CA ALA A 214 8.45 -13.58 8.14
C ALA A 214 8.10 -15.00 7.65
N THR A 215 7.70 -15.89 8.56
CA THR A 215 7.30 -17.26 8.19
C THR A 215 5.90 -17.33 7.57
N THR A 216 5.02 -16.38 7.90
CA THR A 216 3.71 -16.26 7.25
C THR A 216 3.78 -15.55 5.90
N LEU A 217 4.94 -15.00 5.51
CA LEU A 217 5.11 -14.26 4.25
C LEU A 217 4.72 -15.11 3.02
N THR A 218 5.15 -16.37 2.98
CA THR A 218 4.90 -17.33 1.89
C THR A 218 3.64 -18.16 2.10
N SER A 219 2.95 -18.01 3.23
CA SER A 219 1.74 -18.75 3.58
C SER A 219 0.51 -17.86 3.40
N ASP A 220 -0.40 -18.24 2.52
CA ASP A 220 -1.68 -17.55 2.27
C ASP A 220 -2.68 -17.66 3.45
N SER A 221 -2.27 -18.26 4.56
CA SER A 221 -3.04 -18.36 5.81
C SER A 221 -3.00 -17.04 6.58
N GLY A 222 -3.66 -16.01 6.04
CA GLY A 222 -3.72 -14.64 6.57
C GLY A 222 -4.39 -14.46 7.95
N SER A 223 -4.56 -15.50 8.76
CA SER A 223 -5.32 -15.46 10.01
C SER A 223 -4.47 -15.48 11.29
N ALA A 224 -3.16 -15.70 11.22
CA ALA A 224 -2.37 -15.96 12.43
C ALA A 224 -2.09 -14.73 13.32
N MET A 225 -2.11 -13.50 12.76
CA MET A 225 -1.81 -12.27 13.51
C MET A 225 -3.01 -11.39 13.83
N SER A 226 -4.19 -11.71 13.29
CA SER A 226 -5.46 -11.05 13.64
C SER A 226 -6.01 -11.44 15.01
N ALA A 227 -5.29 -12.26 15.76
CA ALA A 227 -5.64 -12.67 17.11
C ALA A 227 -5.22 -11.63 18.16
N SER A 228 -5.68 -10.37 18.06
CA SER A 228 -5.91 -9.50 19.23
C SER A 228 -6.47 -8.12 18.87
N SER A 229 -7.80 -8.01 18.83
CA SER A 229 -8.47 -6.96 19.59
C SER A 229 -9.81 -7.52 20.10
N ASN A 230 -9.94 -7.64 21.42
CA ASN A 230 -11.11 -8.11 22.18
C ASN A 230 -11.38 -9.62 22.32
N ASP A 231 -10.45 -10.38 22.92
CA ASP A 231 -10.85 -11.57 23.70
C ASP A 231 -10.34 -11.48 25.14
N ILE A 232 -11.07 -10.71 25.94
CA ILE A 232 -11.26 -10.99 27.37
C ILE A 232 -12.77 -11.13 27.56
N ALA A 233 -13.19 -12.32 27.99
CA ALA A 233 -14.55 -12.75 28.37
C ALA A 233 -15.41 -13.48 27.31
N GLN A 234 -15.11 -14.76 27.06
CA GLN A 234 -16.08 -15.87 27.22
C GLN A 234 -15.38 -17.23 27.00
N ALA A 235 -14.82 -17.77 28.08
CA ALA A 235 -14.52 -19.20 28.16
C ALA A 235 -15.79 -19.89 28.69
N GLY A 236 -16.56 -20.53 27.81
CA GLY A 236 -17.74 -21.27 28.20
C GLY A 236 -18.48 -21.92 27.02
N GLN A 237 -18.35 -23.25 26.94
CA GLN A 237 -19.14 -24.23 26.17
C GLN A 237 -18.82 -24.36 24.67
N GLY A 238 -18.46 -25.58 24.30
CA GLY A 238 -17.91 -25.93 23.00
C GLY A 238 -18.94 -26.32 21.94
N ASN A 239 -18.48 -26.32 20.69
CA ASN A 239 -18.63 -27.43 19.75
C ASN A 239 -17.75 -27.15 18.52
N ALA A 240 -17.13 -28.20 18.00
CA ALA A 240 -16.16 -28.15 16.91
C ALA A 240 -16.80 -27.76 15.56
N GLY A 241 -16.17 -26.78 14.90
CA GLY A 241 -16.30 -26.44 13.48
C GLY A 241 -15.23 -25.38 13.16
N PRO A 242 -14.56 -25.41 11.99
CA PRO A 242 -13.53 -24.44 11.65
C PRO A 242 -14.20 -23.12 11.27
N SER A 243 -14.70 -22.39 12.27
CA SER A 243 -15.22 -21.04 12.07
C SER A 243 -14.04 -20.13 11.79
N ALA A 244 -14.04 -19.56 10.59
CA ALA A 244 -13.21 -18.43 10.23
C ALA A 244 -13.22 -17.42 11.38
N THR A 245 -12.11 -17.33 12.10
CA THR A 245 -11.79 -16.25 13.06
C THR A 245 -11.52 -14.98 12.25
N ALA A 246 -12.55 -14.53 11.52
CA ALA A 246 -12.60 -13.24 10.88
C ALA A 246 -12.56 -12.19 11.99
N ASN A 247 -11.71 -11.17 11.80
CA ASN A 247 -11.61 -9.99 12.64
C ASN A 247 -12.97 -9.59 13.21
N LYS A 248 -13.17 -9.76 14.53
CA LYS A 248 -14.36 -9.22 15.21
C LYS A 248 -14.30 -7.71 15.05
N GLY A 249 -15.09 -7.15 14.13
CA GLY A 249 -15.12 -5.71 13.93
C GLY A 249 -15.47 -4.99 15.24
N PHE A 250 -14.96 -3.78 15.42
CA PHE A 250 -15.05 -3.06 16.68
C PHE A 250 -15.72 -1.69 16.53
N ILE A 251 -16.11 -1.30 15.32
CA ILE A 251 -16.66 0.03 15.03
C ILE A 251 -18.18 -0.03 14.94
N ILE A 252 -18.85 0.88 15.65
CA ILE A 252 -20.27 1.16 15.55
C ILE A 252 -20.48 2.58 15.04
N ILE A 253 -21.32 2.75 14.03
CA ILE A 253 -21.71 4.05 13.48
C ILE A 253 -23.23 4.21 13.52
N GLU A 254 -23.67 5.36 14.03
CA GLU A 254 -25.07 5.75 14.08
C GLU A 254 -25.45 6.72 12.96
N THR A 255 -26.76 6.87 12.71
CA THR A 255 -27.33 7.79 11.71
C THR A 255 -27.09 9.27 11.99
N ASN A 256 -26.71 9.62 13.22
CA ASN A 256 -26.36 10.97 13.67
C ASN A 256 -24.86 11.29 13.49
N TYR A 257 -24.13 10.46 12.74
CA TYR A 257 -22.69 10.56 12.48
C TYR A 257 -21.78 10.31 13.69
N ARG A 258 -22.32 9.79 14.80
CA ARG A 258 -21.51 9.35 15.95
C ARG A 258 -20.88 8.00 15.65
N LEU A 259 -19.61 7.89 16.03
CA LEU A 259 -18.80 6.70 15.90
C LEU A 259 -18.34 6.24 17.28
N TYR A 260 -18.51 4.95 17.55
CA TYR A 260 -18.09 4.27 18.77
C TYR A 260 -17.16 3.12 18.39
N ALA A 261 -15.91 3.16 18.83
CA ALA A 261 -14.92 2.14 18.55
C ALA A 261 -14.51 1.42 19.83
N TYR A 262 -14.79 0.13 19.90
CA TYR A 262 -14.45 -0.73 21.03
C TYR A 262 -13.04 -1.30 20.89
N THR A 263 -12.03 -0.45 21.08
CA THR A 263 -10.63 -0.86 20.92
C THR A 263 -9.71 -0.13 21.90
N ASN A 264 -8.66 -0.83 22.31
CA ASN A 264 -7.53 -0.27 23.06
C ASN A 264 -6.30 -0.03 22.19
N SER A 265 -6.32 -0.51 20.94
CA SER A 265 -5.18 -0.39 20.04
C SER A 265 -4.98 1.07 19.67
N LEU A 266 -3.82 1.61 20.03
CA LEU A 266 -3.45 3.00 19.72
C LEU A 266 -3.45 3.27 18.22
N ILE A 267 -3.09 2.27 17.41
CA ILE A 267 -3.07 2.40 15.95
C ILE A 267 -4.48 2.54 15.40
N GLN A 268 -5.40 1.69 15.83
CA GLN A 268 -6.80 1.77 15.38
C GLN A 268 -7.42 3.11 15.75
N ILE A 269 -7.10 3.63 16.95
CA ILE A 269 -7.53 4.95 17.41
C ILE A 269 -6.88 6.05 16.54
N ALA A 270 -5.60 5.92 16.22
CA ALA A 270 -4.89 6.87 15.39
C ALA A 270 -5.45 6.90 13.96
N ILE A 271 -5.77 5.75 13.37
CA ILE A 271 -6.40 5.64 12.03
C ILE A 271 -7.77 6.33 12.06
N LEU A 272 -8.59 6.06 13.09
CA LEU A 272 -9.89 6.73 13.26
C LEU A 272 -9.75 8.25 13.37
N SER A 273 -8.70 8.74 14.03
CA SER A 273 -8.45 10.19 14.19
C SER A 273 -8.14 10.92 12.87
N LEU A 274 -7.80 10.19 11.80
CA LEU A 274 -7.49 10.79 10.50
C LEU A 274 -8.73 11.38 9.83
N PHE A 275 -9.88 10.72 9.97
CA PHE A 275 -11.13 11.12 9.30
C PHE A 275 -12.30 11.39 10.26
N THR A 276 -12.11 11.20 11.57
CA THR A 276 -13.12 11.52 12.60
C THR A 276 -12.61 12.53 13.60
N LYS A 277 -13.51 13.34 14.16
CA LYS A 277 -13.23 14.17 15.32
C LYS A 277 -13.47 13.35 16.59
N LEU A 278 -12.39 12.84 17.20
CA LEU A 278 -12.46 12.12 18.47
C LEU A 278 -12.90 13.08 19.60
N GLN A 279 -13.82 12.63 20.45
CA GLN A 279 -14.39 13.44 21.54
C GLN A 279 -13.97 12.91 22.91
N HIS A 280 -14.20 11.62 23.17
CA HIS A 280 -13.87 11.01 24.45
C HIS A 280 -13.15 9.68 24.25
N ARG A 281 -12.12 9.45 25.08
CA ARG A 281 -11.40 8.19 25.17
C ARG A 281 -11.63 7.59 26.56
N PHE A 282 -12.33 6.47 26.60
CA PHE A 282 -12.52 5.64 27.78
C PHE A 282 -11.63 4.40 27.68
N PRO A 283 -11.43 3.65 28.79
CA PRO A 283 -10.87 2.31 28.73
C PRO A 283 -11.77 1.43 27.85
N ASN A 284 -11.23 0.88 26.76
CA ASN A 284 -11.91 0.00 25.79
C ASN A 284 -12.97 0.66 24.90
N LEU A 285 -13.18 1.98 24.96
CA LEU A 285 -14.16 2.67 24.11
C LEU A 285 -13.64 4.05 23.70
N VAL A 286 -13.61 4.29 22.41
CA VAL A 286 -13.37 5.61 21.84
C VAL A 286 -14.64 6.10 21.17
N SER A 287 -15.05 7.32 21.52
CA SER A 287 -16.19 7.98 20.89
C SER A 287 -15.71 9.17 20.07
N GLY A 288 -16.29 9.31 18.89
CA GLY A 288 -16.01 10.40 17.97
C GLY A 288 -17.23 10.74 17.13
N LYS A 289 -17.08 11.77 16.30
CA LYS A 289 -18.09 12.17 15.34
C LYS A 289 -17.44 12.40 13.98
N LEU A 290 -18.08 11.91 12.93
CA LEU A 290 -17.76 12.28 11.56
C LEU A 290 -18.30 13.69 11.31
N THR A 291 -17.42 14.64 10.97
CA THR A 291 -17.80 16.01 10.62
C THR A 291 -17.29 16.36 9.23
N LYS A 292 -17.90 17.38 8.62
CA LYS A 292 -17.45 17.90 7.33
C LYS A 292 -15.97 18.27 7.37
N GLU A 293 -15.53 18.93 8.45
CA GLU A 293 -14.14 19.36 8.60
C GLU A 293 -13.18 18.18 8.74
N SER A 294 -13.57 17.12 9.47
CA SER A 294 -12.70 15.95 9.64
C SER A 294 -12.54 15.17 8.34
N VAL A 295 -13.63 14.99 7.58
CA VAL A 295 -13.58 14.30 6.28
C VAL A 295 -12.84 15.16 5.25
N HIS A 296 -13.09 16.47 5.20
CA HIS A 296 -12.37 17.35 4.28
C HIS A 296 -10.86 17.40 4.57
N LYS A 297 -10.46 17.41 5.85
CA LYS A 297 -9.04 17.28 6.25
C LYS A 297 -8.42 15.96 5.78
N ALA A 298 -9.18 14.85 5.88
CA ALA A 298 -8.74 13.55 5.40
C ALA A 298 -8.55 13.55 3.88
N VAL A 299 -9.51 14.09 3.12
CA VAL A 299 -9.45 14.23 1.66
C VAL A 299 -8.28 15.11 1.21
N GLN A 300 -8.03 16.23 1.89
CA GLN A 300 -6.83 17.06 1.65
C GLN A 300 -5.51 16.32 1.91
N SER A 301 -5.54 15.30 2.77
CA SER A 301 -4.40 14.41 3.04
C SER A 301 -4.31 13.24 2.04
N GLY A 302 -5.20 13.19 1.04
CA GLY A 302 -5.25 12.17 0.00
C GLY A 302 -6.13 10.95 0.35
N ILE A 303 -6.88 11.00 1.45
CA ILE A 303 -7.76 9.89 1.87
C ILE A 303 -9.13 10.05 1.21
N THR A 304 -9.49 9.11 0.34
CA THR A 304 -10.75 9.14 -0.42
C THR A 304 -11.96 8.69 0.41
N SER A 305 -13.17 9.12 0.04
CA SER A 305 -14.41 8.67 0.69
C SER A 305 -14.59 7.15 0.62
N ALA A 306 -14.21 6.55 -0.53
CA ALA A 306 -14.28 5.11 -0.74
C ALA A 306 -13.40 4.33 0.24
N GLN A 307 -12.19 4.81 0.52
CA GLN A 307 -11.29 4.19 1.50
C GLN A 307 -11.85 4.30 2.92
N ILE A 308 -12.43 5.46 3.29
CA ILE A 308 -13.08 5.64 4.61
C ILE A 308 -14.24 4.65 4.77
N ILE A 309 -15.12 4.56 3.77
CA ILE A 309 -16.27 3.65 3.80
C ILE A 309 -15.78 2.19 3.85
N SER A 310 -14.77 1.84 3.06
CA SER A 310 -14.19 0.49 3.07
C SER A 310 -13.66 0.12 4.46
N TYR A 311 -12.90 1.00 5.10
CA TYR A 311 -12.38 0.77 6.45
C TYR A 311 -13.50 0.57 7.48
N LEU A 312 -14.50 1.46 7.46
CA LEU A 312 -15.65 1.37 8.35
C LEU A 312 -16.46 0.08 8.12
N THR A 313 -16.49 -0.43 6.90
CA THR A 313 -17.18 -1.66 6.52
C THR A 313 -16.40 -2.89 7.00
N THR A 314 -15.08 -2.93 6.76
CA THR A 314 -14.20 -4.04 7.16
C THR A 314 -14.18 -4.23 8.68
N TYR A 315 -14.15 -3.13 9.44
CA TYR A 315 -14.10 -3.15 10.90
C TYR A 315 -15.45 -2.90 11.59
N ALA A 316 -16.57 -3.03 10.85
CA ALA A 316 -17.91 -2.89 11.39
C ALA A 316 -18.19 -3.98 12.44
N HIS A 317 -18.75 -3.59 13.59
CA HIS A 317 -19.07 -4.50 14.68
C HIS A 317 -20.02 -5.63 14.23
N PRO A 318 -19.86 -6.88 14.70
CA PRO A 318 -20.70 -8.02 14.30
C PRO A 318 -22.21 -7.77 14.45
N GLN A 319 -22.61 -6.92 15.40
CA GLN A 319 -24.02 -6.54 15.55
C GLN A 319 -24.54 -5.70 14.38
N MET A 320 -23.69 -4.86 13.76
CA MET A 320 -24.04 -4.10 12.55
C MET A 320 -24.00 -4.97 11.29
N GLN A 321 -23.10 -5.96 11.27
CA GLN A 321 -23.01 -6.90 10.14
C GLN A 321 -24.30 -7.73 9.93
N LYS A 322 -25.18 -7.80 10.93
CA LYS A 322 -26.51 -8.44 10.83
C LYS A 322 -27.47 -7.70 9.89
N THR A 323 -27.25 -6.41 9.65
CA THR A 323 -28.12 -5.57 8.82
C THR A 323 -27.34 -5.13 7.59
N VAL A 324 -27.81 -5.47 6.39
CA VAL A 324 -27.19 -5.04 5.13
C VAL A 324 -27.97 -3.84 4.58
N PRO A 325 -27.32 -2.72 4.24
CA PRO A 325 -25.87 -2.45 4.33
C PRO A 325 -25.39 -2.22 5.77
N TYR A 326 -24.15 -2.66 6.07
CA TYR A 326 -23.58 -2.61 7.43
C TYR A 326 -23.48 -1.18 7.98
N ILE A 327 -23.26 -0.20 7.11
CA ILE A 327 -23.22 1.22 7.45
C ILE A 327 -24.53 1.86 6.95
N PRO A 328 -25.17 2.74 7.74
CA PRO A 328 -26.34 3.46 7.28
C PRO A 328 -26.07 4.21 5.95
N PRO A 329 -26.92 4.05 4.91
CA PRO A 329 -26.73 4.68 3.61
C PRO A 329 -26.57 6.20 3.69
N THR A 330 -27.32 6.84 4.59
CA THR A 330 -27.24 8.28 4.84
C THR A 330 -25.85 8.75 5.23
N VAL A 331 -25.13 7.94 6.03
CA VAL A 331 -23.74 8.25 6.43
C VAL A 331 -22.79 8.06 5.26
N MET A 332 -22.95 6.97 4.48
CA MET A 332 -22.12 6.71 3.31
C MET A 332 -22.23 7.84 2.27
N ASP A 333 -23.45 8.25 1.96
CA ASP A 333 -23.71 9.32 1.00
C ASP A 333 -23.20 10.67 1.51
N GLN A 334 -23.35 10.94 2.81
CA GLN A 334 -22.83 12.18 3.38
C GLN A 334 -21.30 12.27 3.32
N ILE A 335 -20.58 11.17 3.52
CA ILE A 335 -19.10 11.14 3.40
C ILE A 335 -18.69 11.44 1.95
N ARG A 336 -19.38 10.86 0.95
CA ARG A 336 -19.14 11.13 -0.47
C ARG A 336 -19.43 12.57 -0.83
N LEU A 337 -20.54 13.13 -0.34
CA LEU A 337 -20.91 14.53 -0.56
C LEU A 337 -19.84 15.47 0.00
N TRP A 338 -19.30 15.20 1.20
CA TRP A 338 -18.23 16.02 1.77
C TRP A 338 -16.91 15.98 0.98
N GLU A 339 -16.61 14.88 0.29
CA GLU A 339 -15.50 14.80 -0.66
C GLU A 339 -15.78 15.66 -1.91
N TYR A 340 -16.94 15.46 -2.55
CA TYR A 340 -17.34 16.23 -3.74
C TYR A 340 -17.44 17.73 -3.49
N GLU A 341 -17.82 18.16 -2.28
CA GLU A 341 -17.83 19.58 -1.91
C GLU A 341 -16.43 20.22 -1.96
N GLY A 342 -15.37 19.45 -1.80
CA GLY A 342 -13.98 19.91 -1.94
C GLY A 342 -13.52 20.05 -3.39
N GLU A 343 -14.08 19.25 -4.30
CA GLU A 343 -13.69 19.16 -5.72
C GLU A 343 -14.62 19.99 -6.64
N ARG A 344 -15.31 21.01 -6.12
CA ARG A 344 -16.30 21.79 -6.88
C ARG A 344 -15.72 22.67 -7.99
N VAL A 345 -14.40 22.84 -8.03
CA VAL A 345 -13.72 23.73 -8.96
C VAL A 345 -12.62 22.95 -9.67
N GLU A 346 -12.85 22.67 -10.95
CA GLU A 346 -11.82 22.18 -11.85
C GLU A 346 -11.14 23.38 -12.51
N THR A 347 -9.83 23.52 -12.32
CA THR A 347 -9.04 24.55 -13.00
C THR A 347 -8.37 23.94 -14.21
N THR A 348 -8.61 24.53 -15.38
CA THR A 348 -7.92 24.14 -16.62
C THR A 348 -6.99 25.28 -17.02
N VAL A 349 -5.70 24.97 -17.19
CA VAL A 349 -4.73 25.94 -17.72
C VAL A 349 -4.85 25.96 -19.24
N GLY A 350 -4.84 27.15 -19.82
CA GLY A 350 -5.06 27.32 -21.24
C GLY A 350 -5.16 28.79 -21.61
N TYR A 351 -5.71 29.04 -22.79
CA TYR A 351 -5.74 30.36 -23.40
C TYR A 351 -7.16 30.74 -23.77
N LEU A 352 -7.53 31.99 -23.46
CA LEU A 352 -8.80 32.57 -23.84
C LEU A 352 -8.63 33.32 -25.17
N MET A 353 -9.30 32.84 -26.21
CA MET A 353 -9.38 33.53 -27.49
C MET A 353 -10.57 34.49 -27.46
N ARG A 354 -10.31 35.78 -27.69
CA ARG A 354 -11.29 36.87 -27.67
C ARG A 354 -10.98 37.87 -28.79
N GLU A 355 -11.86 38.85 -28.97
CA GLU A 355 -11.66 39.98 -29.90
C GLU A 355 -11.63 39.57 -31.39
N PHE A 356 -12.49 38.63 -31.79
CA PHE A 356 -12.65 38.28 -33.20
C PHE A 356 -13.30 39.42 -34.00
N SER A 357 -12.73 39.73 -35.15
CA SER A 357 -13.21 40.84 -36.00
C SER A 357 -14.57 40.53 -36.62
N THR A 358 -14.80 39.28 -37.01
CA THR A 358 -16.07 38.84 -37.63
C THR A 358 -16.59 37.55 -37.00
N ASP A 359 -17.92 37.38 -37.05
CA ASP A 359 -18.60 36.16 -36.61
C ASP A 359 -18.17 34.92 -37.43
N SER A 360 -17.91 35.11 -38.74
CA SER A 360 -17.39 34.04 -39.60
C SER A 360 -16.00 33.55 -39.17
N GLU A 361 -15.13 34.46 -38.74
CA GLU A 361 -13.78 34.13 -38.29
C GLU A 361 -13.82 33.41 -36.95
N TYR A 362 -14.69 33.85 -36.04
CA TYR A 362 -14.94 33.15 -34.78
C TYR A 362 -15.37 31.70 -35.02
N ARG A 363 -16.41 31.47 -35.84
CA ARG A 363 -16.91 30.11 -36.10
C ARG A 363 -15.90 29.22 -36.81
N ASP A 364 -15.12 29.76 -37.73
CA ASP A 364 -14.08 29.02 -38.44
C ASP A 364 -12.96 28.54 -37.49
N VAL A 365 -12.43 29.46 -36.68
CA VAL A 365 -11.34 29.13 -35.74
C VAL A 365 -11.84 28.24 -34.61
N MET A 366 -13.08 28.44 -34.13
CA MET A 366 -13.73 27.55 -33.17
C MET A 366 -13.96 26.15 -33.75
N GLY A 367 -14.44 26.05 -34.99
CA GLY A 367 -14.63 24.77 -35.68
C GLY A 367 -13.32 24.01 -35.84
N TYR A 368 -12.23 24.72 -36.17
CA TYR A 368 -10.89 24.14 -36.21
C TYR A 368 -10.41 23.67 -34.82
N ALA A 369 -10.63 24.46 -33.77
CA ALA A 369 -10.29 24.08 -32.38
C ALA A 369 -11.10 22.88 -31.88
N SER A 370 -12.38 22.78 -32.28
CA SER A 370 -13.26 21.64 -31.97
C SER A 370 -12.80 20.37 -32.69
N ALA A 371 -12.44 20.46 -33.98
CA ALA A 371 -11.93 19.33 -34.76
C ALA A 371 -10.60 18.78 -34.22
N LEU A 372 -9.78 19.63 -33.60
CA LEU A 372 -8.52 19.24 -32.95
C LEU A 372 -8.71 18.69 -31.52
N GLY A 373 -9.92 18.80 -30.95
CA GLY A 373 -10.19 18.34 -29.58
C GLY A 373 -9.54 19.19 -28.47
N VAL A 374 -9.16 20.45 -28.77
CA VAL A 374 -8.50 21.35 -27.81
C VAL A 374 -9.44 22.40 -27.20
N LEU A 375 -10.69 22.44 -27.66
CA LEU A 375 -11.74 23.34 -27.18
C LEU A 375 -12.30 22.87 -25.83
N VAL A 376 -12.22 23.71 -24.80
CA VAL A 376 -12.64 23.39 -23.42
C VAL A 376 -13.92 24.14 -23.03
N TRP A 377 -14.08 25.38 -23.47
CA TRP A 377 -15.27 26.19 -23.17
C TRP A 377 -15.56 27.18 -24.30
N GLN A 378 -16.82 27.52 -24.53
CA GLN A 378 -17.23 28.49 -25.54
C GLN A 378 -18.35 29.41 -25.04
N ASN A 379 -18.37 30.64 -25.55
CA ASN A 379 -19.45 31.59 -25.37
C ASN A 379 -19.68 32.37 -26.67
N ASP A 380 -20.73 31.99 -27.39
CA ASP A 380 -21.10 32.57 -28.68
C ASP A 380 -21.55 34.04 -28.55
N ALA A 381 -22.20 34.42 -27.45
CA ALA A 381 -22.71 35.78 -27.24
C ALA A 381 -21.58 36.82 -27.18
N ASN A 382 -20.47 36.44 -26.55
CA ASN A 382 -19.28 37.30 -26.43
C ASN A 382 -18.22 36.99 -27.51
N ARG A 383 -18.48 36.03 -28.40
CA ARG A 383 -17.54 35.53 -29.42
C ARG A 383 -16.18 35.20 -28.80
N CYS A 384 -16.18 34.43 -27.71
CA CYS A 384 -14.94 33.96 -27.09
C CYS A 384 -15.00 32.46 -26.81
N PHE A 385 -13.82 31.83 -26.77
CA PHE A 385 -13.69 30.43 -26.42
C PHE A 385 -12.34 30.17 -25.75
N PHE A 386 -12.28 29.14 -24.92
CA PHE A 386 -11.12 28.74 -24.16
C PHE A 386 -10.55 27.43 -24.71
N VAL A 387 -9.24 27.39 -24.91
CA VAL A 387 -8.51 26.23 -25.44
C VAL A 387 -7.39 25.80 -24.51
N SER A 388 -7.15 24.50 -24.44
CA SER A 388 -6.03 23.94 -23.64
C SER A 388 -4.66 24.23 -24.28
N GLN A 389 -4.57 24.21 -25.61
CA GLN A 389 -3.34 24.42 -26.37
C GLN A 389 -3.56 25.37 -27.56
N VAL A 390 -2.59 26.25 -27.84
CA VAL A 390 -2.71 27.29 -28.89
C VAL A 390 -1.78 27.08 -30.09
N GLU A 391 -0.75 26.24 -29.99
CA GLU A 391 0.30 26.14 -31.03
C GLU A 391 -0.28 25.87 -32.42
N GLN A 392 -1.15 24.86 -32.53
CA GLN A 392 -1.78 24.45 -33.80
C GLN A 392 -2.77 25.50 -34.33
N ILE A 393 -3.47 26.21 -33.43
CA ILE A 393 -4.39 27.30 -33.78
C ILE A 393 -3.60 28.51 -34.28
N SER A 394 -2.46 28.83 -33.66
CA SER A 394 -1.61 29.94 -34.06
C SER A 394 -0.98 29.71 -35.44
N ALA A 395 -0.59 28.47 -35.76
CA ALA A 395 -0.08 28.10 -37.07
C ALA A 395 -1.18 28.23 -38.14
N TYR A 396 -2.40 27.80 -37.82
CA TYR A 396 -3.57 27.97 -38.69
C TYR A 396 -3.87 29.46 -38.97
N LEU A 397 -3.86 30.29 -37.94
CA LEU A 397 -4.07 31.74 -38.06
C LEU A 397 -2.95 32.43 -38.88
N LYS A 398 -1.68 32.06 -38.67
CA LYS A 398 -0.55 32.57 -39.45
C LYS A 398 -0.69 32.22 -40.93
N LYS A 399 -0.97 30.95 -41.25
CA LYS A 399 -1.20 30.48 -42.62
C LYS A 399 -2.37 31.20 -43.29
N LYS A 400 -3.46 31.45 -42.54
CA LYS A 400 -4.62 32.20 -43.04
C LYS A 400 -4.29 33.67 -43.31
N LYS A 401 -3.44 34.29 -42.47
CA LYS A 401 -2.96 35.66 -42.68
C LYS A 401 -2.05 35.75 -43.92
N GLU A 402 -1.11 34.83 -44.09
CA GLU A 402 -0.22 34.75 -45.27
C GLU A 402 -1.02 34.55 -46.57
N ASN A 403 -2.04 33.69 -46.55
CA ASN A 403 -2.95 33.50 -47.68
C ASN A 403 -3.74 34.77 -48.01
N ARG A 404 -4.19 35.53 -46.99
CA ARG A 404 -4.92 36.80 -47.19
C ARG A 404 -4.03 37.90 -47.74
N GLU A 405 -2.77 37.97 -47.31
CA GLU A 405 -1.78 38.93 -47.83
C GLU A 405 -1.39 38.60 -49.27
N SER A 406 -1.19 37.32 -49.58
CA SER A 406 -0.93 36.83 -50.96
C SER A 406 -2.09 37.09 -51.92
N ALA A 407 -3.33 37.06 -51.42
CA ALA A 407 -4.53 37.36 -52.21
C ALA A 407 -4.81 38.85 -52.41
N ARG A 408 -4.21 39.74 -51.59
CA ARG A 408 -4.29 41.21 -51.74
C ARG A 408 -3.16 41.80 -52.58
N GLY A 409 -2.06 41.06 -52.75
CA GLY A 409 -0.92 41.46 -53.59
C GLY A 409 -1.00 41.00 -55.05
N ARG A 410 -2.09 40.33 -55.43
CA ARG A 410 -2.50 40.10 -56.82
C ARG A 410 -3.72 40.97 -57.10
#